data_AF-A0A9D2G9Q0-F1
#
_entry.id   AF-A0A9D2G9Q0-F1
#
_cell.length_a   1.000
_cell.length_b   1.000
_cell.length_c   1.000
_cell.angle_alpha   90.00
_cell.angle_beta   90.00
_cell.angle_gamma   90.00
#
_symmetry.space_group_name_H-M   'P 1'
#
loop_
_entity.id
_entity.type
_entity.pdbx_description
1 polymer ?
#
loop_
_entity_poly.entity_id
_entity_poly.type
_entity_poly.pdbx_seq_one_letter_code
_entity_poly.pdbx_strand_id
1 'polypeptide(L)'
;MKKRIYMSMLAGKKKDMMCPKDFKGHGHYGLQIFAEEPEGEDPESSGNGGEGEKPEGSGDGKKSMGRDKDGKGSGERTYNDAEVDRIVAKHKKEWEAQHAKDLEKAKDEARKYERMSKEQREEADRKKAEEEAAKKDARIAELEQQIATDALRKSVAADIEAMPEGITVTQDFLDLVVTGDADTSNANVKKLVGILLADRKSQEEKRATGRTPKSYGNNGGTMSEIDKRIAKYK
;
A
#
# COMPACT_ATOMS: atom_id res chain seq x y z
N MET A 1 -41.92 11.29 24.28
CA MET A 1 -40.71 10.94 25.07
C MET A 1 -39.53 10.51 24.17
N LYS A 2 -38.84 11.41 23.44
CA LYS A 2 -37.64 11.04 22.62
C LYS A 2 -36.55 12.14 22.56
N LYS A 3 -36.39 12.96 23.61
CA LYS A 3 -35.34 14.02 23.68
C LYS A 3 -34.55 14.07 25.02
N ARG A 4 -34.65 13.03 25.87
CA ARG A 4 -34.08 13.03 27.23
C ARG A 4 -32.93 12.04 27.48
N ILE A 5 -32.43 11.37 26.45
CA ILE A 5 -31.37 10.33 26.55
C ILE A 5 -30.00 10.83 26.06
N TYR A 6 -29.95 11.84 25.17
CA TYR A 6 -28.70 12.36 24.59
C TYR A 6 -28.00 13.48 25.42
N MET A 7 -28.37 13.64 26.70
CA MET A 7 -27.82 14.68 27.59
C MET A 7 -27.20 14.13 28.88
N SER A 8 -26.84 12.84 28.92
CA SER A 8 -26.14 12.20 30.06
C SER A 8 -24.68 11.81 29.78
N MET A 9 -24.23 11.79 28.52
CA MET A 9 -22.82 11.48 28.17
C MET A 9 -21.89 12.71 28.13
N LEU A 10 -22.32 13.85 28.67
CA LEU A 10 -21.52 15.09 28.80
C LEU A 10 -21.07 15.38 30.24
N ALA A 11 -21.37 14.50 31.20
CA ALA A 11 -21.11 14.70 32.62
C ALA A 11 -20.30 13.53 33.23
N GLY A 12 -19.05 13.35 32.82
CA GLY A 12 -18.23 12.25 33.36
C GLY A 12 -16.81 12.12 32.83
N LYS A 13 -15.94 13.13 33.10
CA LYS A 13 -14.46 13.04 33.27
C LYS A 13 -13.83 14.46 33.28
N LYS A 14 -13.98 15.16 34.40
CA LYS A 14 -13.07 16.22 34.86
C LYS A 14 -12.58 15.79 36.24
N LYS A 15 -11.25 15.80 36.44
CA LYS A 15 -10.43 14.89 37.28
C LYS A 15 -9.77 13.86 36.33
N ASP A 16 -8.45 13.89 36.08
CA ASP A 16 -7.38 14.45 36.91
C ASP A 16 -6.50 15.49 36.21
N MET A 17 -6.21 16.59 36.92
CA MET A 17 -5.07 17.46 36.61
C MET A 17 -3.80 16.80 37.13
N MET A 18 -3.09 16.07 36.27
CA MET A 18 -1.74 15.62 36.58
C MET A 18 -0.73 16.61 35.99
N CYS A 19 -0.23 17.53 36.82
CA CYS A 19 0.87 18.42 36.44
C CYS A 19 2.20 17.66 36.50
N PRO A 20 2.95 17.50 35.39
CA PRO A 20 4.33 17.04 35.47
C PRO A 20 5.20 18.23 35.87
N LYS A 21 5.40 18.41 37.18
CA LYS A 21 6.68 18.94 37.65
C LYS A 21 7.69 17.79 37.64
N ASP A 22 8.95 18.14 37.44
CA ASP A 22 10.11 17.25 37.59
C ASP A 22 10.31 16.19 36.48
N PHE A 23 10.71 16.65 35.29
CA PHE A 23 11.54 15.84 34.39
C PHE A 23 12.89 16.55 34.15
N LYS A 24 13.80 16.43 35.13
CA LYS A 24 15.22 16.74 34.95
C LYS A 24 15.91 15.54 34.30
N GLY A 25 16.15 15.62 32.99
CA GLY A 25 16.94 14.65 32.23
C GLY A 25 17.61 15.37 31.06
N HIS A 26 18.94 15.36 31.04
CA HIS A 26 19.72 16.09 30.04
C HIS A 26 19.68 15.41 28.66
N GLY A 27 19.65 16.23 27.61
CA GLY A 27 19.79 15.79 26.22
C GLY A 27 19.89 16.99 25.29
N HIS A 28 21.11 17.44 24.98
CA HIS A 28 21.34 18.46 23.95
C HIS A 28 21.04 17.87 22.58
N TYR A 29 19.95 18.29 21.95
CA TYR A 29 19.74 18.08 20.52
C TYR A 29 20.42 19.23 19.77
N GLY A 30 21.48 18.91 19.02
CA GLY A 30 22.36 19.89 18.40
C GLY A 30 21.69 20.71 17.31
N LEU A 31 21.75 22.04 17.45
CA LEU A 31 21.50 23.00 16.37
C LEU A 31 22.72 23.04 15.43
N GLN A 32 22.95 21.95 14.68
CA GLN A 32 24.06 21.82 13.73
C GLN A 32 23.57 21.20 12.41
N ILE A 33 22.99 22.05 11.54
CA ILE A 33 22.66 21.74 10.13
C ILE A 33 23.23 22.85 9.19
N PHE A 34 24.06 23.77 9.70
CA PHE A 34 24.57 24.93 8.95
C PHE A 34 26.07 25.20 9.14
N ALA A 35 26.85 24.20 9.56
CA ALA A 35 28.32 24.31 9.64
C ALA A 35 28.95 22.91 9.44
N GLU A 36 29.09 22.52 8.18
CA GLU A 36 30.05 21.50 7.76
C GLU A 36 30.79 22.07 6.53
N GLU A 37 32.10 22.15 6.65
CA GLU A 37 33.03 22.92 5.83
C GLU A 37 34.08 21.96 5.27
N PRO A 38 34.33 21.96 3.94
CA PRO A 38 35.44 21.20 3.37
C PRO A 38 36.53 22.12 2.77
N GLU A 39 37.65 22.24 3.47
CA GLU A 39 38.98 22.57 2.89
C GLU A 39 39.56 21.26 2.32
N GLY A 40 40.03 21.15 1.06
CA GLY A 40 41.31 21.67 0.53
C GLY A 40 42.44 20.65 0.75
N GLU A 41 43.32 20.22 -0.16
CA GLU A 41 43.71 20.59 -1.55
C GLU A 41 44.33 19.30 -2.20
N ASP A 42 43.97 18.86 -3.42
CA ASP A 42 44.68 19.01 -4.74
C ASP A 42 45.90 18.06 -5.01
N PRO A 43 46.43 17.87 -6.25
CA PRO A 43 46.15 18.60 -7.51
C PRO A 43 46.03 17.78 -8.84
N GLU A 44 45.61 18.50 -9.90
CA GLU A 44 45.76 18.24 -11.36
C GLU A 44 44.99 17.06 -12.00
N SER A 45 44.39 17.15 -13.19
CA SER A 45 44.15 18.25 -14.14
C SER A 45 43.00 17.81 -15.08
N SER A 46 42.26 18.63 -15.81
CA SER A 46 42.26 20.08 -16.08
C SER A 46 40.84 20.45 -16.60
N GLY A 47 40.44 21.66 -17.02
CA GLY A 47 41.15 22.91 -17.31
C GLY A 47 40.50 23.62 -18.51
N ASN A 48 39.40 24.35 -18.31
CA ASN A 48 39.01 25.53 -19.10
C ASN A 48 37.90 26.33 -18.38
N GLY A 49 38.18 27.58 -18.01
CA GLY A 49 37.17 28.55 -17.57
C GLY A 49 36.73 29.43 -18.75
N GLY A 50 35.56 30.07 -18.64
CA GLY A 50 35.05 30.92 -19.71
C GLY A 50 33.77 31.65 -19.32
N GLU A 51 33.83 32.96 -19.38
CA GLU A 51 32.88 33.96 -18.90
C GLU A 51 31.50 33.92 -19.59
N GLY A 52 30.52 34.62 -19.00
CA GLY A 52 29.17 34.71 -19.55
C GLY A 52 29.11 35.52 -20.85
N GLU A 53 28.55 34.91 -21.90
CA GLU A 53 28.44 35.53 -23.22
C GLU A 53 27.26 36.51 -23.34
N LYS A 54 27.56 37.72 -23.81
CA LYS A 54 26.66 38.51 -24.66
C LYS A 54 26.68 37.93 -26.08
N PRO A 55 25.63 38.19 -26.85
CA PRO A 55 25.82 38.99 -28.08
C PRO A 55 24.74 40.11 -28.15
N GLU A 56 24.99 41.36 -28.57
CA GLU A 56 25.41 41.84 -29.90
C GLU A 56 24.56 41.24 -31.05
N GLY A 57 24.01 41.99 -32.01
CA GLY A 57 24.01 43.43 -32.32
C GLY A 57 23.29 43.65 -33.66
N SER A 58 23.34 44.87 -34.22
CA SER A 58 22.73 45.28 -35.51
C SER A 58 21.20 45.49 -35.50
N GLY A 59 20.62 46.51 -36.15
CA GLY A 59 21.23 47.60 -36.92
C GLY A 59 20.20 48.64 -37.42
N ASP A 60 20.70 49.79 -37.87
CA ASP A 60 20.07 50.87 -38.65
C ASP A 60 18.67 51.44 -38.32
N GLY A 61 18.64 52.76 -38.06
CA GLY A 61 17.41 53.52 -37.80
C GLY A 61 17.53 55.04 -37.90
N LYS A 62 18.40 55.55 -38.77
CA LYS A 62 18.71 56.99 -38.90
C LYS A 62 17.55 57.81 -39.48
N LYS A 63 16.73 58.43 -38.62
CA LYS A 63 15.93 59.65 -38.93
C LYS A 63 16.05 60.61 -37.74
N SER A 64 16.74 61.75 -37.80
CA SER A 64 16.61 62.90 -38.73
C SER A 64 15.40 63.81 -38.42
N MET A 65 15.74 64.98 -37.86
CA MET A 65 14.95 66.23 -37.78
C MET A 65 13.75 66.29 -36.82
N GLY A 66 13.80 67.30 -35.95
CA GLY A 66 12.81 67.64 -34.92
C GLY A 66 13.36 68.70 -33.95
N ARG A 67 14.07 69.71 -34.48
CA ARG A 67 14.65 70.81 -33.68
C ARG A 67 13.65 71.96 -33.65
N ASP A 68 12.76 71.95 -32.67
CA ASP A 68 12.07 73.18 -32.25
C ASP A 68 12.95 73.90 -31.23
N LYS A 69 13.29 75.13 -31.58
CA LYS A 69 14.35 75.91 -30.94
C LYS A 69 13.76 77.17 -30.31
N ASP A 70 13.08 76.99 -29.19
CA ASP A 70 12.82 78.05 -28.21
C ASP A 70 13.43 77.57 -26.88
N GLY A 71 14.29 78.30 -26.18
CA GLY A 71 14.76 79.67 -26.38
C GLY A 71 15.16 80.24 -25.02
N LYS A 72 16.47 80.46 -24.82
CA LYS A 72 17.09 81.22 -23.71
C LYS A 72 17.21 80.51 -22.34
N GLY A 73 18.39 80.58 -21.73
CA GLY A 73 18.60 80.27 -20.31
C GLY A 73 19.86 79.46 -19.97
N SER A 74 21.05 80.05 -20.09
CA SER A 74 22.22 79.55 -19.35
C SER A 74 22.10 79.98 -17.89
N GLY A 75 21.93 79.02 -17.00
CA GLY A 75 21.87 79.24 -15.56
C GLY A 75 22.16 77.93 -14.82
N GLU A 76 22.96 78.02 -13.78
CA GLU A 76 23.21 76.95 -12.83
C GLU A 76 21.87 76.50 -12.24
N ARG A 77 21.46 75.24 -12.48
CA ARG A 77 20.12 74.76 -12.09
C ARG A 77 20.06 74.46 -10.59
N THR A 78 19.97 75.49 -9.78
CA THR A 78 19.50 75.37 -8.40
C THR A 78 18.03 74.98 -8.43
N TYR A 79 17.72 73.73 -8.09
CA TYR A 79 16.35 73.29 -7.90
C TYR A 79 15.69 74.13 -6.80
N ASN A 80 14.50 74.64 -7.07
CA ASN A 80 13.69 75.30 -6.04
C ASN A 80 13.05 74.22 -5.14
N ASP A 81 12.96 74.42 -3.83
CA ASP A 81 12.41 73.45 -2.88
C ASP A 81 11.01 72.96 -3.31
N ALA A 82 10.18 73.87 -3.83
CA ALA A 82 8.85 73.56 -4.34
C ALA A 82 8.82 72.68 -5.62
N GLU A 83 9.94 72.55 -6.33
CA GLU A 83 10.13 71.60 -7.44
C GLU A 83 10.62 70.25 -6.92
N VAL A 84 11.53 70.24 -5.95
CA VAL A 84 11.99 69.03 -5.24
C VAL A 84 10.81 68.34 -4.56
N ASP A 85 9.97 69.06 -3.83
CA ASP A 85 8.77 68.52 -3.17
C ASP A 85 7.81 67.84 -4.15
N ARG A 86 7.65 68.39 -5.37
CA ARG A 86 6.80 67.78 -6.42
C ARG A 86 7.40 66.49 -6.95
N ILE A 87 8.72 66.45 -7.13
CA ILE A 87 9.45 65.25 -7.56
C ILE A 87 9.36 64.17 -6.47
N VAL A 88 9.61 64.53 -5.22
CA VAL A 88 9.51 63.63 -4.05
C VAL A 88 8.08 63.11 -3.88
N ALA A 89 7.06 63.96 -3.98
CA ALA A 89 5.66 63.53 -3.90
C ALA A 89 5.28 62.57 -5.04
N LYS A 90 5.77 62.81 -6.26
CA LYS A 90 5.56 61.91 -7.41
C LYS A 90 6.25 60.56 -7.19
N HIS A 91 7.54 60.56 -6.85
CA HIS A 91 8.28 59.34 -6.54
C HIS A 91 7.67 58.58 -5.36
N LYS A 92 7.23 59.26 -4.29
CA LYS A 92 6.57 58.62 -3.14
C LYS A 92 5.27 57.93 -3.56
N LYS A 93 4.46 58.56 -4.42
CA LYS A 93 3.24 57.96 -4.95
C LYS A 93 3.53 56.77 -5.87
N GLU A 94 4.56 56.85 -6.71
CA GLU A 94 4.99 55.74 -7.58
C GLU A 94 5.56 54.57 -6.76
N TRP A 95 6.34 54.87 -5.71
CA TRP A 95 6.89 53.92 -4.75
C TRP A 95 5.80 53.24 -3.91
N GLU A 96 4.84 53.99 -3.37
CA GLU A 96 3.67 53.45 -2.65
C GLU A 96 2.83 52.54 -3.56
N ALA A 97 2.60 52.95 -4.82
CA ALA A 97 1.88 52.15 -5.79
C ALA A 97 2.63 50.87 -6.22
N GLN A 98 3.97 50.92 -6.25
CA GLN A 98 4.80 49.76 -6.55
C GLN A 98 4.85 48.79 -5.37
N HIS A 99 5.09 49.29 -4.15
CA HIS A 99 5.05 48.49 -2.93
C HIS A 99 3.68 47.86 -2.68
N ALA A 100 2.58 48.55 -2.98
CA ALA A 100 1.24 47.96 -2.90
C ALA A 100 1.09 46.76 -3.86
N LYS A 101 1.58 46.86 -5.10
CA LYS A 101 1.56 45.75 -6.06
C LYS A 101 2.43 44.59 -5.62
N ASP A 102 3.62 44.86 -5.10
CA ASP A 102 4.57 43.82 -4.71
C ASP A 102 4.13 43.12 -3.41
N LEU A 103 3.43 43.82 -2.50
CA LEU A 103 2.73 43.22 -1.37
C LEU A 103 1.55 42.34 -1.78
N GLU A 104 0.75 42.72 -2.79
CA GLU A 104 -0.33 41.84 -3.29
C GLU A 104 0.23 40.59 -3.99
N LYS A 105 1.26 40.72 -4.84
CA LYS A 105 1.94 39.56 -5.45
C LYS A 105 2.47 38.58 -4.40
N ALA A 106 3.14 39.09 -3.35
CA ALA A 106 3.65 38.25 -2.27
C ALA A 106 2.54 37.50 -1.52
N LYS A 107 1.36 38.12 -1.33
CA LYS A 107 0.18 37.46 -0.75
C LYS A 107 -0.41 36.42 -1.69
N ASP A 108 -0.51 36.71 -2.98
CA ASP A 108 -1.06 35.78 -3.98
C ASP A 108 -0.18 34.55 -4.15
N GLU A 109 1.14 34.73 -4.18
CA GLU A 109 2.11 33.62 -4.18
C GLU A 109 2.00 32.79 -2.90
N ALA A 110 1.97 33.41 -1.71
CA ALA A 110 1.78 32.70 -0.44
C ALA A 110 0.46 31.91 -0.40
N ARG A 111 -0.66 32.52 -0.85
CA ARG A 111 -1.97 31.86 -0.98
C ARG A 111 -1.92 30.69 -1.96
N LYS A 112 -1.17 30.80 -3.05
CA LYS A 112 -0.97 29.71 -4.02
C LYS A 112 -0.19 28.55 -3.39
N TYR A 113 0.89 28.81 -2.67
CA TYR A 113 1.64 27.77 -1.94
C TYR A 113 0.78 27.10 -0.86
N GLU A 114 0.02 27.87 -0.08
CA GLU A 114 -0.94 27.32 0.89
C GLU A 114 -1.99 26.43 0.22
N ARG A 115 -2.55 26.86 -0.91
CA ARG A 115 -3.54 26.08 -1.66
C ARG A 115 -2.95 24.76 -2.14
N MET A 116 -1.78 24.80 -2.80
CA MET A 116 -1.08 23.59 -3.23
C MET A 116 -0.79 22.64 -2.06
N SER A 117 -0.38 23.16 -0.91
CA SER A 117 -0.13 22.33 0.29
C SER A 117 -1.40 21.74 0.89
N LYS A 118 -2.56 22.40 0.79
CA LYS A 118 -3.85 21.86 1.25
C LYS A 118 -4.35 20.80 0.28
N GLU A 119 -4.33 21.09 -1.02
CA GLU A 119 -4.78 20.20 -2.09
C GLU A 119 -3.97 18.88 -2.13
N GLN A 120 -2.64 18.94 -1.94
CA GLN A 120 -1.80 17.74 -1.81
C GLN A 120 -2.13 16.88 -0.57
N ARG A 121 -2.53 17.50 0.54
CA ARG A 121 -2.94 16.75 1.75
C ARG A 121 -4.31 16.11 1.55
N GLU A 122 -5.26 16.85 1.01
CA GLU A 122 -6.60 16.36 0.68
C GLU A 122 -6.53 15.21 -0.33
N GLU A 123 -5.67 15.29 -1.35
CA GLU A 123 -5.42 14.20 -2.28
C GLU A 123 -4.73 12.99 -1.63
N ALA A 124 -3.71 13.21 -0.79
CA ALA A 124 -3.04 12.12 -0.08
C ALA A 124 -3.99 11.38 0.87
N ASP A 125 -4.88 12.10 1.55
CA ASP A 125 -5.86 11.52 2.46
C ASP A 125 -7.03 10.87 1.70
N ARG A 126 -7.46 11.44 0.57
CA ARG A 126 -8.40 10.79 -0.37
C ARG A 126 -7.84 9.48 -0.90
N LYS A 127 -6.59 9.47 -1.38
CA LYS A 127 -5.92 8.27 -1.89
C LYS A 127 -5.77 7.18 -0.81
N LYS A 128 -5.39 7.54 0.42
CA LYS A 128 -5.38 6.60 1.55
C LYS A 128 -6.77 6.04 1.84
N ALA A 129 -7.83 6.86 1.78
CA ALA A 129 -9.19 6.39 1.99
C ALA A 129 -9.66 5.45 0.87
N GLU A 130 -9.30 5.73 -0.39
CA GLU A 130 -9.54 4.86 -1.56
C GLU A 130 -8.76 3.53 -1.43
N GLU A 131 -7.48 3.57 -1.04
CA GLU A 131 -6.67 2.36 -0.79
C GLU A 131 -7.23 1.51 0.37
N GLU A 132 -7.67 2.14 1.46
CA GLU A 132 -8.29 1.45 2.60
C GLU A 132 -9.68 0.90 2.28
N ALA A 133 -10.45 1.54 1.39
CA ALA A 133 -11.70 1.00 0.86
C ALA A 133 -11.42 -0.23 -0.02
N ALA A 134 -10.53 -0.10 -1.01
CA ALA A 134 -10.17 -1.19 -1.92
C ALA A 134 -9.61 -2.43 -1.19
N LYS A 135 -8.81 -2.25 -0.13
CA LYS A 135 -8.35 -3.36 0.73
C LYS A 135 -9.51 -4.06 1.45
N LYS A 136 -10.50 -3.29 1.94
CA LYS A 136 -11.68 -3.86 2.63
C LYS A 136 -12.56 -4.60 1.65
N ASP A 137 -12.82 -4.03 0.48
CA ASP A 137 -13.63 -4.66 -0.57
C ASP A 137 -12.97 -5.95 -1.08
N ALA A 138 -11.64 -5.95 -1.29
CA ALA A 138 -10.88 -7.15 -1.63
C ALA A 138 -10.94 -8.21 -0.52
N ARG A 139 -10.84 -7.81 0.75
CA ARG A 139 -10.95 -8.74 1.89
C ARG A 139 -12.37 -9.28 2.07
N ILE A 140 -13.40 -8.49 1.80
CA ILE A 140 -14.79 -8.94 1.79
C ILE A 140 -14.98 -9.97 0.68
N ALA A 141 -14.55 -9.70 -0.54
CA ALA A 141 -14.64 -10.65 -1.66
C ALA A 141 -13.90 -11.97 -1.37
N GLU A 142 -12.71 -11.92 -0.76
CA GLU A 142 -11.96 -13.11 -0.33
C GLU A 142 -12.75 -13.93 0.72
N LEU A 143 -13.33 -13.26 1.72
CA LEU A 143 -14.13 -13.91 2.78
C LEU A 143 -15.44 -14.47 2.22
N GLU A 144 -16.11 -13.78 1.30
CA GLU A 144 -17.32 -14.26 0.63
C GLU A 144 -17.03 -15.50 -0.23
N GLN A 145 -15.90 -15.53 -0.94
CA GLN A 145 -15.42 -16.72 -1.66
C GLN A 145 -15.12 -17.89 -0.70
N GLN A 146 -14.42 -17.63 0.41
CA GLN A 146 -14.15 -18.66 1.43
C GLN A 146 -15.45 -19.24 2.00
N ILE A 147 -16.40 -18.37 2.39
CA ILE A 147 -17.73 -18.78 2.89
C ILE A 147 -18.50 -19.60 1.84
N ALA A 148 -18.47 -19.21 0.57
CA ALA A 148 -19.10 -19.97 -0.51
C ALA A 148 -18.47 -21.36 -0.69
N THR A 149 -17.14 -21.46 -0.68
CA THR A 149 -16.44 -22.76 -0.77
C THR A 149 -16.70 -23.64 0.46
N ASP A 150 -16.77 -23.08 1.66
CA ASP A 150 -17.06 -23.82 2.90
C ASP A 150 -18.54 -24.26 2.99
N ALA A 151 -19.46 -23.47 2.44
CA ALA A 151 -20.86 -23.88 2.29
C ALA A 151 -20.97 -25.08 1.33
N LEU A 152 -20.26 -25.03 0.20
CA LEU A 152 -20.22 -26.12 -0.78
C LEU A 152 -19.53 -27.38 -0.22
N ARG A 153 -18.43 -27.24 0.52
CA ARG A 153 -17.78 -28.34 1.25
C ARG A 153 -18.76 -29.04 2.20
N LYS A 154 -19.58 -28.28 2.93
CA LYS A 154 -20.59 -28.84 3.85
C LYS A 154 -21.72 -29.56 3.13
N SER A 155 -22.23 -29.03 2.02
CA SER A 155 -23.27 -29.73 1.25
C SER A 155 -22.73 -31.01 0.62
N VAL A 156 -21.53 -30.96 0.04
CA VAL A 156 -20.86 -32.15 -0.53
C VAL A 156 -20.58 -33.20 0.54
N ALA A 157 -20.12 -32.81 1.75
CA ALA A 157 -19.95 -33.72 2.87
C ALA A 157 -21.27 -34.43 3.25
N ALA A 158 -22.36 -33.67 3.42
CA ALA A 158 -23.67 -34.23 3.73
C ALA A 158 -24.21 -35.16 2.62
N ASP A 159 -24.00 -34.81 1.35
CA ASP A 159 -24.36 -35.65 0.19
C ASP A 159 -23.60 -36.98 0.20
N ILE A 160 -22.32 -37.01 0.64
CA ILE A 160 -21.52 -38.24 0.77
C ILE A 160 -21.93 -39.06 1.99
N GLU A 161 -22.16 -38.42 3.15
CA GLU A 161 -22.61 -39.09 4.38
C GLU A 161 -24.00 -39.74 4.19
N ALA A 162 -24.83 -39.19 3.32
CA ALA A 162 -26.11 -39.78 2.92
C ALA A 162 -25.99 -40.97 1.95
N MET A 163 -24.79 -41.26 1.40
CA MET A 163 -24.59 -42.42 0.52
C MET A 163 -24.52 -43.72 1.32
N PRO A 164 -25.12 -44.82 0.82
CA PRO A 164 -25.17 -46.11 1.53
C PRO A 164 -23.80 -46.79 1.71
N GLU A 165 -22.75 -46.27 1.07
CA GLU A 165 -21.39 -46.84 1.03
C GLU A 165 -20.59 -46.62 2.33
N GLY A 166 -21.09 -45.79 3.26
CA GLY A 166 -20.50 -45.61 4.60
C GLY A 166 -19.10 -45.02 4.59
N ILE A 167 -18.84 -44.05 3.69
CA ILE A 167 -17.52 -43.43 3.53
C ILE A 167 -17.37 -42.26 4.52
N THR A 168 -16.46 -42.38 5.47
CA THR A 168 -16.08 -41.29 6.38
C THR A 168 -15.25 -40.25 5.63
N VAL A 169 -15.78 -39.03 5.50
CA VAL A 169 -15.13 -37.94 4.75
C VAL A 169 -14.18 -37.17 5.65
N THR A 170 -12.94 -36.96 5.19
CA THR A 170 -11.97 -36.06 5.83
C THR A 170 -11.93 -34.71 5.11
N GLN A 171 -11.36 -33.68 5.74
CA GLN A 171 -11.21 -32.37 5.09
C GLN A 171 -10.40 -32.45 3.80
N ASP A 172 -9.30 -33.21 3.80
CA ASP A 172 -8.45 -33.43 2.63
C ASP A 172 -9.22 -34.08 1.45
N PHE A 173 -10.23 -34.91 1.74
CA PHE A 173 -11.09 -35.50 0.72
C PHE A 173 -12.00 -34.44 0.07
N LEU A 174 -12.57 -33.53 0.87
CA LEU A 174 -13.39 -32.43 0.34
C LEU A 174 -12.55 -31.48 -0.51
N ASP A 175 -11.32 -31.20 -0.10
CA ASP A 175 -10.40 -30.29 -0.79
C ASP A 175 -9.95 -30.82 -2.16
N LEU A 176 -9.96 -32.14 -2.37
CA LEU A 176 -9.69 -32.78 -3.67
C LEU A 176 -10.91 -32.81 -4.60
N VAL A 177 -12.12 -32.74 -4.04
CA VAL A 177 -13.37 -33.00 -4.78
C VAL A 177 -14.16 -31.72 -5.09
N VAL A 178 -14.11 -30.75 -4.17
CA VAL A 178 -14.80 -29.46 -4.29
C VAL A 178 -14.01 -28.55 -5.23
N THR A 179 -14.43 -28.50 -6.49
CA THR A 179 -13.77 -27.70 -7.53
C THR A 179 -14.82 -26.93 -8.34
N GLY A 180 -14.75 -25.60 -8.27
CA GLY A 180 -15.69 -24.73 -8.97
C GLY A 180 -17.11 -24.85 -8.42
N ASP A 181 -18.02 -25.37 -9.24
CA ASP A 181 -19.45 -25.41 -8.96
C ASP A 181 -19.91 -26.65 -8.18
N ALA A 182 -21.17 -26.62 -7.73
CA ALA A 182 -21.78 -27.73 -7.01
C ALA A 182 -21.95 -28.99 -7.87
N ASP A 183 -22.40 -28.83 -9.13
CA ASP A 183 -22.65 -29.96 -10.03
C ASP A 183 -21.35 -30.68 -10.44
N THR A 184 -20.27 -29.91 -10.68
CA THR A 184 -18.94 -30.47 -10.96
C THR A 184 -18.37 -31.20 -9.76
N SER A 185 -18.52 -30.63 -8.56
CA SER A 185 -18.11 -31.26 -7.31
C SER A 185 -18.87 -32.59 -7.09
N ASN A 186 -20.20 -32.61 -7.26
CA ASN A 186 -21.02 -33.81 -7.13
C ASN A 186 -20.74 -34.87 -8.22
N ALA A 187 -20.34 -34.47 -9.42
CA ALA A 187 -19.84 -35.39 -10.44
C ALA A 187 -18.47 -35.99 -10.06
N ASN A 188 -17.60 -35.20 -9.43
CA ASN A 188 -16.29 -35.65 -8.94
C ASN A 188 -16.44 -36.63 -7.76
N VAL A 189 -17.34 -36.37 -6.81
CA VAL A 189 -17.72 -37.31 -5.72
C VAL A 189 -18.03 -38.68 -6.32
N LYS A 190 -19.00 -38.76 -7.24
CA LYS A 190 -19.49 -40.02 -7.79
C LYS A 190 -18.40 -40.82 -8.50
N LYS A 191 -17.50 -40.14 -9.22
CA LYS A 191 -16.32 -40.78 -9.86
C LYS A 191 -15.36 -41.35 -8.81
N LEU A 192 -15.01 -40.55 -7.79
CA LEU A 192 -14.03 -40.95 -6.78
C LEU A 192 -14.56 -42.09 -5.88
N VAL A 193 -15.83 -42.01 -5.48
CA VAL A 193 -16.53 -43.10 -4.76
C VAL A 193 -16.54 -44.38 -5.61
N GLY A 194 -16.86 -44.30 -6.90
CA GLY A 194 -16.80 -45.46 -7.80
C GLY A 194 -15.41 -46.12 -7.89
N ILE A 195 -14.34 -45.31 -7.89
CA ILE A 195 -12.96 -45.81 -7.86
C ILE A 195 -12.64 -46.49 -6.52
N LEU A 196 -13.04 -45.89 -5.39
CA LEU A 196 -12.80 -46.45 -4.05
C LEU A 196 -13.51 -47.81 -3.87
N LEU A 197 -14.73 -47.96 -4.38
CA LEU A 197 -15.48 -49.22 -4.35
C LEU A 197 -14.83 -50.28 -5.25
N ALA A 198 -14.34 -49.88 -6.43
CA ALA A 198 -13.63 -50.78 -7.34
C ALA A 198 -12.30 -51.28 -6.73
N ASP A 199 -11.51 -50.40 -6.08
CA ASP A 199 -10.31 -50.87 -5.38
C ASP A 199 -10.66 -51.73 -4.16
N ARG A 200 -11.60 -51.31 -3.30
CA ARG A 200 -12.07 -52.13 -2.15
C ARG A 200 -12.43 -53.54 -2.61
N LYS A 201 -13.22 -53.67 -3.68
CA LYS A 201 -13.57 -54.97 -4.26
C LYS A 201 -12.34 -55.75 -4.75
N SER A 202 -11.39 -55.10 -5.44
CA SER A 202 -10.15 -55.76 -5.87
C SER A 202 -9.26 -56.20 -4.69
N GLN A 203 -9.23 -55.45 -3.59
CA GLN A 203 -8.53 -55.82 -2.37
C GLN A 203 -9.24 -56.97 -1.63
N GLU A 204 -10.57 -56.98 -1.61
CA GLU A 204 -11.38 -58.08 -1.08
C GLU A 204 -11.17 -59.36 -1.90
N GLU A 205 -11.14 -59.29 -3.22
CA GLU A 205 -10.80 -60.42 -4.10
C GLU A 205 -9.37 -60.94 -3.84
N LYS A 206 -8.38 -60.06 -3.65
CA LYS A 206 -7.00 -60.45 -3.25
C LYS A 206 -6.92 -61.09 -1.86
N ARG A 207 -7.81 -60.71 -0.92
CA ARG A 207 -7.90 -61.30 0.41
C ARG A 207 -8.66 -62.64 0.39
N ALA A 208 -9.73 -62.75 -0.40
CA ALA A 208 -10.54 -63.95 -0.57
C ALA A 208 -9.79 -65.06 -1.34
N THR A 209 -8.94 -64.68 -2.29
CA THR A 209 -7.94 -65.58 -2.93
C THR A 209 -6.72 -65.88 -2.03
N GLY A 210 -6.82 -65.54 -0.73
CA GLY A 210 -5.76 -65.61 0.26
C GLY A 210 -4.99 -66.93 0.24
N ARG A 211 -3.67 -66.82 0.13
CA ARG A 211 -2.76 -67.97 0.00
C ARG A 211 -2.70 -68.73 1.32
N THR A 212 -3.24 -69.94 1.36
CA THR A 212 -3.12 -70.83 2.52
C THR A 212 -1.63 -71.04 2.86
N PRO A 213 -1.20 -70.94 4.13
CA PRO A 213 0.20 -71.15 4.50
C PRO A 213 0.69 -72.52 4.02
N LYS A 214 1.66 -72.53 3.11
CA LYS A 214 2.05 -73.76 2.37
C LYS A 214 2.68 -74.84 3.25
N SER A 215 3.12 -74.48 4.45
CA SER A 215 3.31 -75.39 5.57
C SER A 215 3.24 -74.60 6.88
N TYR A 216 2.33 -74.97 7.78
CA TYR A 216 2.65 -74.86 9.21
C TYR A 216 3.76 -75.87 9.48
N GLY A 217 4.89 -75.43 10.07
CA GLY A 217 6.16 -76.14 9.94
C GLY A 217 6.17 -77.55 10.54
N ASN A 218 6.00 -78.57 9.70
CA ASN A 218 6.43 -79.92 10.05
C ASN A 218 7.95 -80.00 9.84
N ASN A 219 8.70 -79.57 10.88
CA ASN A 219 10.15 -79.59 10.88
C ASN A 219 10.66 -81.05 10.77
N GLY A 220 11.09 -81.44 9.57
CA GLY A 220 11.94 -82.61 9.35
C GLY A 220 11.31 -83.99 9.59
N GLY A 221 10.69 -84.56 8.54
CA GLY A 221 10.68 -86.01 8.32
C GLY A 221 9.81 -86.88 9.23
N THR A 222 9.07 -86.33 10.19
CA THR A 222 8.11 -87.08 10.99
C THR A 222 6.82 -87.36 10.20
N MET A 223 6.66 -88.62 9.79
CA MET A 223 5.41 -89.18 9.27
C MET A 223 4.24 -88.89 10.21
N SER A 224 3.04 -88.65 9.67
CA SER A 224 1.82 -88.50 10.48
C SER A 224 1.58 -89.73 11.35
N GLU A 225 0.95 -89.57 12.51
CA GLU A 225 0.53 -90.70 13.37
C GLU A 225 -0.40 -91.69 12.65
N ILE A 226 -1.10 -91.23 11.61
CA ILE A 226 -1.88 -92.07 10.70
C ILE A 226 -0.95 -92.87 9.78
N ASP A 227 0.03 -92.22 9.14
CA ASP A 227 0.97 -92.86 8.23
C ASP A 227 1.87 -93.88 8.94
N LYS A 228 2.32 -93.56 10.17
CA LYS A 228 3.03 -94.50 11.06
C LYS A 228 2.20 -95.75 11.36
N ARG A 229 0.88 -95.59 11.59
CA ARG A 229 -0.03 -96.72 11.82
C ARG A 229 -0.23 -97.56 10.56
N ILE A 230 -0.40 -96.94 9.39
CA ILE A 230 -0.54 -97.66 8.12
C ILE A 230 0.74 -98.44 7.80
N ALA A 231 1.92 -97.84 8.00
CA ALA A 231 3.21 -98.50 7.79
C ALA A 231 3.46 -99.67 8.76
N LYS A 232 2.82 -99.69 9.94
CA LYS A 232 2.92 -100.80 10.91
C LYS A 232 2.11 -102.05 10.50
N TYR A 233 1.13 -101.90 9.61
CA TYR A 233 0.25 -102.98 9.16
C TYR A 233 0.39 -103.29 7.66
N LYS A 234 1.54 -102.94 7.07
CA LYS A 234 2.00 -103.39 5.75
C LYS A 234 3.20 -104.33 5.92
#